data_AF-A0A1G7RUH5-F1
#
_entry.id   AF-A0A1G7RUH5-F1
#
_cell.length_a   1.000
_cell.length_b   1.000
_cell.length_c   1.000
_cell.angle_alpha   90.00
_cell.angle_beta   90.00
_cell.angle_gamma   90.00
#
_symmetry.space_group_name_H-M   'P 1'
#
loop_
_entity.id
_entity.type
_entity.pdbx_description
1 polymer ?
#
loop_
_entity_poly.entity_id
_entity_poly.type
_entity_poly.pdbx_seq_one_letter_code
_entity_poly.pdbx_strand_id
1 'polypeptide(L)'
;MNTATINIASEDFFSNIYSREILAKVACGEELSGYNYYESVFQNALNLAKSKQLEESIRVFEEGEKRLANEKKGSDLNAVLSDCLYPKKAYLYYKLKRMSLARLLTYKSIITNQGLKISRGFGFLVFIQIQQYHNLARIFFAESKPKDGIQLSYRLIWFLLTKESAGVKYLDKIEHPVQEEESQLRCAMTYQVLFELLRVLAKMKNDVALYVKSLIVFLKELIQQFTASNDMEHTLRNFLIVFSGIDLQDRSRYINAANHFLQTSKDMFPNTEKVIKLFY
;
A
#
# COMPACT_ATOMS: atom_id res chain seq x y z
N MET A 1 28.45 17.40 3.30
CA MET A 1 27.40 16.70 4.08
C MET A 1 26.70 15.74 3.15
N ASN A 2 26.86 14.43 3.39
CA ASN A 2 26.20 13.37 2.63
C ASN A 2 24.70 13.42 2.95
N THR A 3 23.92 14.00 2.04
CA THR A 3 22.47 13.74 1.98
C THR A 3 22.30 12.32 1.45
N ALA A 4 22.38 11.35 2.34
CA ALA A 4 21.78 10.05 2.08
C ALA A 4 20.31 10.34 1.79
N THR A 5 19.93 10.21 0.52
CA THR A 5 18.56 10.26 0.05
C THR A 5 17.76 9.30 0.92
N ILE A 6 17.01 9.83 1.90
CA ILE A 6 16.15 9.02 2.75
C ILE A 6 15.10 8.45 1.80
N ASN A 7 15.28 7.19 1.41
CA ASN A 7 14.30 6.48 0.61
C ASN A 7 13.12 6.23 1.54
N ILE A 8 12.11 7.10 1.44
CA ILE A 8 10.95 7.22 2.35
C ILE A 8 10.24 5.87 2.57
N ALA A 9 10.45 4.89 1.69
CA ALA A 9 10.29 3.48 2.04
C ALA A 9 11.26 2.61 1.21
N SER A 10 12.43 2.29 1.75
CA SER A 10 13.15 1.11 1.26
C SER A 10 12.37 -0.15 1.67
N GLU A 11 12.41 -1.21 0.85
CA GLU A 11 11.86 -2.53 1.23
C GLU A 11 12.48 -3.01 2.56
N ASP A 12 13.72 -2.61 2.85
CA ASP A 12 14.44 -2.90 4.08
C ASP A 12 13.77 -2.28 5.31
N PHE A 13 13.25 -1.06 5.23
CA PHE A 13 12.64 -0.37 6.38
C PHE A 13 11.40 -1.11 6.89
N PHE A 14 10.48 -1.44 5.98
CA PHE A 14 9.26 -2.17 6.33
C PHE A 14 9.56 -3.59 6.82
N SER A 15 10.48 -4.29 6.16
CA SER A 15 10.88 -5.65 6.51
C SER A 15 11.55 -5.72 7.88
N ASN A 16 12.32 -4.69 8.25
CA ASN A 16 12.94 -4.58 9.57
C ASN A 16 11.89 -4.42 10.68
N ILE A 17 10.89 -3.55 10.48
CA ILE A 17 9.80 -3.38 11.45
C ILE A 17 8.99 -4.67 11.57
N TYR A 18 8.63 -5.31 10.46
CA TYR A 18 7.90 -6.59 10.49
C TYR A 18 8.68 -7.67 11.25
N SER A 19 9.98 -7.78 10.99
CA SER A 19 10.84 -8.77 11.65
C SER A 19 10.89 -8.54 13.17
N ARG A 20 11.06 -7.28 13.58
CA ARG A 20 11.11 -6.88 15.00
C ARG A 20 9.76 -7.01 15.71
N GLU A 21 8.68 -6.55 15.07
CA GLU A 21 7.38 -6.45 15.71
C GLU A 21 6.55 -7.72 15.68
N ILE A 22 6.81 -8.61 14.71
CA ILE A 22 6.02 -9.83 14.48
C ILE A 22 6.90 -11.06 14.56
N LEU A 23 7.87 -11.20 13.65
CA LEU A 23 8.58 -12.46 13.44
C LEU A 23 9.37 -12.90 14.68
N ALA A 24 10.07 -11.98 15.33
CA ALA A 24 10.81 -12.26 16.56
C ALA A 24 9.93 -12.69 17.75
N LYS A 25 8.61 -12.45 17.68
CA LYS A 25 7.65 -12.79 18.75
C LYS A 25 6.90 -14.10 18.49
N VAL A 26 6.99 -14.65 17.28
CA VAL A 26 6.19 -15.81 16.83
C VAL A 26 7.02 -16.97 16.30
N ALA A 27 8.34 -16.78 16.12
CA ALA A 27 9.24 -17.79 15.61
C ALA A 27 10.59 -17.73 16.33
N CYS A 28 11.13 -18.89 16.72
CA CYS A 28 12.51 -19.02 17.20
C CYS A 28 13.21 -20.25 16.60
N GLY A 29 14.54 -20.19 16.48
CA GLY A 29 15.35 -21.34 16.06
C GLY A 29 14.89 -21.97 14.74
N GLU A 30 14.45 -23.23 14.79
CA GLU A 30 13.96 -23.99 13.62
C GLU A 30 12.73 -23.36 12.95
N GLU A 31 11.83 -22.73 13.72
CA GLU A 31 10.66 -22.04 13.17
C GLU A 31 11.04 -20.87 12.29
N LEU A 32 12.11 -20.14 12.67
CA LEU A 32 12.63 -19.02 11.90
C LEU A 32 13.27 -19.50 10.59
N SER A 33 14.01 -20.61 10.65
CA SER A 33 14.54 -21.28 9.45
C SER A 33 13.41 -21.73 8.52
N GLY A 34 12.32 -22.28 9.08
CA GLY A 34 11.10 -22.62 8.34
C GLY A 34 10.47 -21.40 7.68
N TYR A 35 10.28 -20.31 8.41
CA TYR A 35 9.79 -19.04 7.86
C TYR A 35 10.66 -18.53 6.70
N ASN A 36 11.99 -18.49 6.88
CA ASN A 36 12.91 -18.02 5.86
C ASN A 36 12.83 -18.86 4.58
N TYR A 37 12.64 -20.17 4.71
CA TYR A 37 12.37 -21.04 3.57
C TYR A 37 11.09 -20.63 2.82
N TYR A 38 9.96 -20.50 3.53
CA TYR A 38 8.68 -20.14 2.89
C TYR A 38 8.71 -18.73 2.28
N GLU A 39 9.28 -17.75 2.98
CA GLU A 39 9.46 -16.39 2.45
C GLU A 39 10.27 -16.42 1.16
N SER A 40 11.39 -17.15 1.13
CA SER A 40 12.23 -17.30 -0.07
C SER A 40 11.48 -17.96 -1.23
N VAL A 41 10.79 -19.06 -0.98
CA VAL A 41 10.01 -19.79 -2.01
C VAL A 41 8.90 -18.91 -2.59
N PHE A 42 8.09 -18.28 -1.73
CA PHE A 42 6.98 -17.47 -2.21
C PHE A 42 7.43 -16.14 -2.82
N GLN A 43 8.53 -15.56 -2.34
CA GLN A 43 9.14 -14.39 -2.98
C GLN A 43 9.72 -14.73 -4.36
N ASN A 44 10.35 -15.89 -4.52
CA ASN A 44 10.77 -16.40 -5.83
C ASN A 44 9.56 -16.53 -6.77
N ALA A 45 8.49 -17.19 -6.31
CA ALA A 45 7.26 -17.34 -7.07
C ALA A 45 6.64 -15.99 -7.49
N LEU A 46 6.65 -15.00 -6.60
CA LEU A 46 6.22 -13.63 -6.90
C LEU A 46 7.10 -12.98 -7.98
N ASN A 47 8.42 -13.11 -7.86
CA ASN A 47 9.36 -12.54 -8.83
C ASN A 47 9.18 -13.15 -10.23
N LEU A 48 8.96 -14.46 -10.32
CA LEU A 48 8.58 -15.14 -11.56
C LEU A 48 7.30 -14.55 -12.17
N ALA A 49 6.26 -14.32 -11.35
CA ALA A 49 5.03 -13.70 -11.81
C ALA A 49 5.22 -12.24 -12.28
N LYS A 50 6.07 -11.46 -11.59
CA LYS A 50 6.45 -10.09 -12.00
C LYS A 50 7.17 -10.10 -13.36
N SER A 51 8.03 -11.10 -13.59
CA SER A 51 8.77 -11.32 -14.83
C SER A 51 7.98 -12.04 -15.93
N LYS A 52 6.66 -12.22 -15.76
CA LYS A 52 5.74 -12.87 -16.71
C LYS A 52 6.03 -14.37 -16.97
N GLN A 53 6.78 -15.04 -16.10
CA GLN A 53 6.99 -16.50 -16.14
C GLN A 53 5.90 -17.19 -15.32
N LEU A 54 4.67 -17.21 -15.84
CA LEU A 54 3.47 -17.55 -15.06
C LEU A 54 3.36 -19.05 -14.75
N GLU A 55 3.73 -19.92 -15.68
CA GLU A 55 3.68 -21.38 -15.50
C GLU A 55 4.65 -21.83 -14.40
N GLU A 56 5.87 -21.29 -14.42
CA GLU A 56 6.87 -21.60 -13.39
C GLU A 56 6.48 -21.01 -12.04
N SER A 57 5.94 -19.78 -12.01
CA SER A 57 5.39 -19.20 -10.79
C SER A 57 4.31 -20.10 -10.17
N ILE A 58 3.40 -20.65 -10.98
CA ILE A 58 2.36 -21.60 -10.51
C ILE A 58 3.01 -22.82 -9.85
N ARG A 59 3.99 -23.45 -10.51
CA ARG A 59 4.67 -24.65 -9.98
C ARG A 59 5.34 -24.38 -8.63
N VAL A 60 6.06 -23.26 -8.51
CA VAL A 60 6.75 -22.89 -7.26
C VAL A 60 5.75 -22.60 -6.13
N PHE A 61 4.62 -21.93 -6.42
CA PHE A 61 3.56 -21.77 -5.42
C PHE A 61 2.97 -23.12 -4.99
N GLU A 62 2.66 -24.01 -5.93
CA GLU A 62 2.08 -25.33 -5.64
C GLU A 62 3.02 -26.20 -4.78
N GLU A 63 4.33 -26.15 -5.04
CA GLU A 63 5.33 -26.85 -4.22
C GLU A 63 5.38 -26.28 -2.80
N GLY A 64 5.47 -24.96 -2.65
CA GLY A 64 5.49 -24.31 -1.34
C GLY A 64 4.21 -24.56 -0.54
N GLU A 65 3.05 -24.58 -1.19
CA GLU A 65 1.76 -24.87 -0.56
C GLU A 65 1.62 -26.33 -0.11
N LYS A 66 2.15 -27.29 -0.89
CA LYS A 66 2.19 -28.70 -0.49
C LYS A 66 2.96 -28.88 0.82
N ARG A 67 4.09 -28.17 0.96
CA ARG A 67 4.89 -28.21 2.20
C ARG A 67 4.19 -27.48 3.35
N LEU A 68 3.64 -26.29 3.07
CA LEU A 68 2.90 -25.49 4.05
C LEU A 68 1.69 -26.25 4.63
N ALA A 69 1.07 -27.15 3.85
CA ALA A 69 -0.05 -27.97 4.31
C ALA A 69 0.30 -28.89 5.49
N ASN A 70 1.58 -29.20 5.68
CA ASN A 70 2.07 -30.03 6.79
C ASN A 70 2.38 -29.21 8.06
N GLU A 71 2.38 -27.87 7.98
CA GLU A 71 2.59 -27.01 9.14
C GLU A 71 1.39 -27.06 10.10
N LYS A 72 1.66 -26.85 11.38
CA LYS A 72 0.63 -26.87 12.43
C LYS A 72 -0.39 -25.74 12.22
N LYS A 73 -1.60 -26.10 11.79
CA LYS A 73 -2.69 -25.14 11.59
C LYS A 73 -3.09 -24.44 12.89
N GLY A 74 -3.42 -23.16 12.77
CA GLY A 74 -3.94 -22.36 13.89
C GLY A 74 -2.89 -21.82 14.86
N SER A 75 -1.59 -22.06 14.63
CA SER A 75 -0.52 -21.35 15.35
C SER A 75 -0.33 -19.93 14.79
N ASP A 76 0.24 -19.02 15.57
CA ASP A 76 0.59 -17.68 15.08
C ASP A 76 1.61 -17.74 13.94
N LEU A 77 2.58 -18.65 14.03
CA LEU A 77 3.52 -18.92 12.95
C LEU A 77 2.79 -19.31 11.66
N ASN A 78 1.81 -20.22 11.73
CA ASN A 78 1.02 -20.60 10.57
C ASN A 78 0.21 -19.43 9.98
N ALA A 79 -0.27 -18.52 10.82
CA ALA A 79 -0.91 -17.29 10.37
C ALA A 79 0.10 -16.35 9.67
N VAL A 80 1.31 -16.21 10.19
CA VAL A 80 2.41 -15.44 9.55
C VAL A 80 2.84 -16.05 8.22
N LEU A 81 2.97 -17.37 8.14
CA LEU A 81 3.24 -18.07 6.89
C LEU A 81 2.11 -17.89 5.86
N SER A 82 0.86 -17.86 6.34
CA SER A 82 -0.29 -17.56 5.49
C SER A 82 -0.27 -16.11 4.98
N ASP A 83 0.14 -15.16 5.83
CA ASP A 83 0.33 -13.75 5.44
C ASP A 83 1.48 -13.56 4.43
N CYS A 84 2.53 -14.38 4.51
CA CYS A 84 3.57 -14.45 3.49
C CYS A 84 3.02 -14.93 2.13
N LEU A 85 2.23 -16.01 2.13
CA LEU A 85 1.70 -16.65 0.92
C LEU A 85 0.61 -15.80 0.22
N TYR A 86 -0.43 -15.41 0.95
CA TYR A 86 -1.69 -14.95 0.33
C TYR A 86 -1.53 -13.70 -0.56
N PRO A 87 -0.83 -12.62 -0.16
CA PRO A 87 -0.64 -11.44 -1.00
C PRO A 87 0.15 -11.76 -2.27
N LYS A 88 1.19 -12.61 -2.14
CA LYS A 88 2.06 -13.00 -3.25
C LYS A 88 1.30 -13.85 -4.27
N LYS A 89 0.51 -14.82 -3.81
CA LYS A 89 -0.35 -15.64 -4.68
C LYS A 89 -1.55 -14.87 -5.24
N ALA A 90 -2.09 -13.89 -4.51
CA ALA A 90 -3.10 -12.97 -5.02
C ALA A 90 -2.57 -12.19 -6.24
N TYR A 91 -1.31 -11.76 -6.21
CA TYR A 91 -0.66 -11.11 -7.35
C TYR A 91 -0.56 -12.03 -8.58
N LEU A 92 -0.21 -13.30 -8.39
CA LEU A 92 -0.24 -14.29 -9.48
C LEU A 92 -1.64 -14.38 -10.09
N TYR A 93 -2.69 -14.54 -9.28
CA TYR A 93 -4.06 -14.60 -9.81
C TYR A 93 -4.52 -13.31 -10.49
N TYR A 94 -4.07 -12.15 -10.00
CA TYR A 94 -4.27 -10.88 -10.68
C TYR A 94 -3.64 -10.86 -12.07
N LYS A 95 -2.41 -11.39 -12.22
CA LYS A 95 -1.71 -11.51 -13.52
C LYS A 95 -2.40 -12.49 -14.45
N LEU A 96 -2.88 -13.61 -13.93
CA LEU A 96 -3.70 -14.60 -14.65
C LEU A 96 -5.13 -14.12 -14.95
N LYS A 97 -5.47 -12.87 -14.61
CA LYS A 97 -6.82 -12.29 -14.78
C LYS A 97 -7.94 -13.03 -14.02
N ARG A 98 -7.58 -13.83 -13.00
CA ARG A 98 -8.52 -14.52 -12.12
C ARG A 98 -8.88 -13.63 -10.92
N MET A 99 -9.60 -12.54 -11.20
CA MET A 99 -9.85 -11.46 -10.21
C MET A 99 -10.61 -11.92 -8.98
N SER A 100 -11.56 -12.85 -9.12
CA SER A 100 -12.28 -13.44 -7.98
C SER A 100 -11.34 -14.12 -6.98
N LEU A 101 -10.38 -14.92 -7.48
CA LEU A 101 -9.38 -15.59 -6.66
C LEU A 101 -8.37 -14.60 -6.07
N ALA A 102 -7.96 -13.59 -6.84
CA ALA A 102 -7.10 -12.52 -6.34
C ALA A 102 -7.76 -11.82 -5.14
N ARG A 103 -9.03 -11.38 -5.27
CA ARG A 103 -9.78 -10.77 -4.16
C ARG A 103 -9.92 -11.71 -2.97
N LEU A 104 -10.25 -12.98 -3.21
CA LEU A 104 -10.41 -13.97 -2.13
C LEU A 104 -9.12 -14.07 -1.29
N LEU A 105 -7.96 -14.19 -1.94
CA LEU A 105 -6.69 -14.27 -1.23
C LEU A 105 -6.32 -12.96 -0.53
N THR A 106 -6.61 -11.80 -1.15
CA THR A 106 -6.41 -10.51 -0.49
C THR A 106 -7.28 -10.37 0.76
N TYR A 107 -8.55 -10.78 0.71
CA TYR A 107 -9.41 -10.81 1.91
C TYR A 107 -8.92 -11.80 2.97
N LYS A 108 -8.44 -12.98 2.57
CA LYS A 108 -7.84 -13.94 3.51
C LYS A 108 -6.65 -13.31 4.25
N SER A 109 -5.74 -12.62 3.54
CA SER A 109 -4.63 -11.90 4.20
C SER A 109 -5.14 -10.84 5.17
N ILE A 110 -6.15 -10.03 4.80
CA ILE A 110 -6.74 -9.03 5.71
C ILE A 110 -7.29 -9.67 6.99
N ILE A 111 -8.01 -10.79 6.86
CA ILE A 111 -8.61 -11.53 7.99
C ILE A 111 -7.53 -12.16 8.87
N THR A 112 -6.51 -12.78 8.26
CA THR A 112 -5.37 -13.37 8.98
C THR A 112 -4.64 -12.30 9.80
N ASN A 113 -4.35 -11.14 9.21
CA ASN A 113 -3.73 -10.02 9.90
C ASN A 113 -4.61 -9.45 11.01
N GLN A 114 -5.93 -9.37 10.79
CA GLN A 114 -6.85 -8.93 11.84
C GLN A 114 -6.84 -9.90 13.03
N GLY A 115 -6.82 -11.20 12.76
CA GLY A 115 -6.73 -12.23 13.78
C GLY A 115 -5.49 -12.03 14.66
N LEU A 116 -4.31 -11.91 14.04
CA LEU A 116 -3.05 -11.65 14.74
C LEU A 116 -3.04 -10.32 15.50
N LYS A 117 -3.58 -9.25 14.90
CA LYS A 117 -3.69 -7.94 15.54
C LYS A 117 -4.53 -8.02 16.83
N ILE A 118 -5.70 -8.67 16.78
CA ILE A 118 -6.58 -8.80 17.95
C ILE A 118 -5.97 -9.74 19.00
N SER A 119 -5.47 -10.91 18.60
CA SER A 119 -5.05 -11.94 19.56
C SER A 119 -3.72 -11.64 20.24
N ARG A 120 -2.81 -10.94 19.54
CA ARG A 120 -1.43 -10.68 20.01
C ARG A 120 -1.11 -9.20 20.22
N GLY A 121 -2.01 -8.29 19.88
CA GLY A 121 -1.76 -6.85 19.99
C GLY A 121 -0.75 -6.33 18.96
N PHE A 122 -0.61 -7.01 17.82
CA PHE A 122 0.32 -6.62 16.76
C PHE A 122 -0.21 -5.43 15.94
N GLY A 123 -0.14 -4.23 16.54
CA GLY A 123 -0.65 -2.98 15.95
C GLY A 123 -0.07 -2.63 14.58
N PHE A 124 1.20 -2.97 14.34
CA PHE A 124 1.88 -2.77 13.05
C PHE A 124 1.15 -3.41 11.85
N LEU A 125 0.39 -4.49 12.08
CA LEU A 125 -0.34 -5.18 11.01
C LEU A 125 -1.41 -4.32 10.34
N VAL A 126 -1.80 -3.17 10.94
CA VAL A 126 -2.66 -2.19 10.27
C VAL A 126 -2.08 -1.73 8.93
N PHE A 127 -0.75 -1.57 8.84
CA PHE A 127 -0.08 -1.15 7.61
C PHE A 127 -0.09 -2.26 6.56
N ILE A 128 0.04 -3.52 6.97
CA ILE A 128 -0.14 -4.68 6.09
C ILE A 128 -1.57 -4.70 5.52
N GLN A 129 -2.57 -4.47 6.38
CA GLN A 129 -3.98 -4.42 5.98
C GLN A 129 -4.25 -3.26 4.99
N ILE A 130 -3.70 -2.07 5.23
CA ILE A 130 -3.77 -0.93 4.30
C ILE A 130 -3.19 -1.33 2.93
N GLN A 131 -2.04 -1.99 2.90
CA GLN A 131 -1.42 -2.47 1.65
C GLN A 131 -2.32 -3.48 0.91
N GLN A 132 -3.02 -4.36 1.63
CA GLN A 132 -3.99 -5.29 1.03
C GLN A 132 -5.24 -4.58 0.51
N TYR A 133 -5.78 -3.59 1.22
CA TYR A 133 -6.88 -2.79 0.70
C TYR A 133 -6.48 -1.97 -0.53
N HIS A 134 -5.24 -1.47 -0.59
CA HIS A 134 -4.72 -0.86 -1.81
C HIS A 134 -4.65 -1.87 -2.96
N ASN A 135 -4.27 -3.12 -2.69
CA ASN A 135 -4.32 -4.18 -3.70
C ASN A 135 -5.77 -4.50 -4.15
N LEU A 136 -6.76 -4.45 -3.25
CA LEU A 136 -8.18 -4.55 -3.64
C LEU A 136 -8.61 -3.41 -4.57
N ALA A 137 -8.18 -2.17 -4.30
CA ALA A 137 -8.47 -1.04 -5.19
C ALA A 137 -7.91 -1.27 -6.60
N ARG A 138 -6.68 -1.79 -6.71
CA ARG A 138 -6.07 -2.19 -8.00
C ARG A 138 -6.88 -3.27 -8.72
N ILE A 139 -7.41 -4.24 -7.99
CA ILE A 139 -8.28 -5.27 -8.57
C ILE A 139 -9.57 -4.63 -9.09
N PHE A 140 -10.22 -3.72 -8.34
CA PHE A 140 -11.41 -3.01 -8.82
C PHE A 140 -11.14 -2.19 -10.09
N PHE A 141 -10.00 -1.50 -10.17
CA PHE A 141 -9.60 -0.81 -11.40
C PHE A 141 -9.42 -1.77 -12.57
N ALA A 142 -8.81 -2.93 -12.35
CA ALA A 142 -8.63 -3.95 -13.39
C ALA A 142 -9.93 -4.65 -13.81
N GLU A 143 -10.96 -4.68 -12.95
CA GLU A 143 -12.30 -5.18 -13.24
C GLU A 143 -13.23 -4.12 -13.85
N SER A 144 -12.70 -2.96 -14.26
CA SER A 144 -13.51 -1.85 -14.79
C SER A 144 -14.57 -1.34 -13.80
N LYS A 145 -14.26 -1.39 -12.50
CA LYS A 145 -15.06 -0.80 -11.40
C LYS A 145 -14.37 0.43 -10.82
N PRO A 146 -14.23 1.53 -11.59
CA PRO A 146 -13.45 2.70 -11.17
C PRO A 146 -14.03 3.38 -9.93
N LYS A 147 -15.36 3.43 -9.78
CA LYS A 147 -16.01 4.03 -8.61
C LYS A 147 -15.59 3.35 -7.30
N ASP A 148 -15.62 2.02 -7.28
CA ASP A 148 -15.23 1.23 -6.11
C ASP A 148 -13.74 1.41 -5.78
N GLY A 149 -12.88 1.41 -6.81
CA GLY A 149 -11.45 1.65 -6.65
C GLY A 149 -11.14 3.06 -6.11
N ILE A 150 -11.76 4.10 -6.68
CA ILE A 150 -11.59 5.50 -6.24
C ILE A 150 -12.08 5.67 -4.79
N GLN A 151 -13.27 5.16 -4.48
CA GLN A 151 -13.84 5.28 -3.14
C GLN A 151 -12.96 4.59 -2.09
N LEU A 152 -12.43 3.40 -2.40
CA LEU A 152 -11.52 2.71 -1.50
C LEU A 152 -10.20 3.49 -1.35
N SER A 153 -9.64 4.02 -2.43
CA SER A 153 -8.44 4.87 -2.37
C SER A 153 -8.65 6.12 -1.50
N TYR A 154 -9.79 6.82 -1.62
CA TYR A 154 -10.11 7.97 -0.75
C TYR A 154 -10.19 7.58 0.71
N ARG A 155 -10.87 6.47 1.04
CA ARG A 155 -10.98 6.00 2.42
C ARG A 155 -9.62 5.63 3.01
N LEU A 156 -8.74 5.01 2.22
CA LEU A 156 -7.38 4.69 2.67
C LEU A 156 -6.56 5.95 2.90
N ILE A 157 -6.59 6.91 1.98
CA ILE A 157 -5.88 8.19 2.13
C ILE A 157 -6.42 8.96 3.35
N TRP A 158 -7.74 8.99 3.53
CA TRP A 158 -8.37 9.60 4.71
C TRP A 158 -7.86 8.96 6.00
N PHE A 159 -7.97 7.64 6.12
CA PHE A 159 -7.52 6.89 7.30
C PHE A 159 -6.03 7.11 7.56
N LEU A 160 -5.19 7.10 6.52
CA LEU A 160 -3.76 7.34 6.64
C LEU A 160 -3.45 8.76 7.16
N LEU A 161 -4.16 9.80 6.74
CA LEU A 161 -3.81 11.18 7.13
C LEU A 161 -4.52 11.69 8.38
N THR A 162 -5.75 11.25 8.64
CA THR A 162 -6.53 11.68 9.80
C THR A 162 -6.42 10.72 10.98
N LYS A 163 -6.01 9.46 10.73
CA LYS A 163 -6.09 8.34 11.68
C LYS A 163 -7.52 8.00 12.12
N GLU A 164 -8.53 8.61 11.52
CA GLU A 164 -9.95 8.37 11.82
C GLU A 164 -10.52 7.28 10.93
N SER A 165 -11.44 6.48 11.49
CA SER A 165 -12.08 5.40 10.73
C SER A 165 -12.85 5.95 9.52
N ALA A 166 -12.50 5.46 8.33
CA ALA A 166 -13.15 5.81 7.08
C ALA A 166 -14.22 4.78 6.63
N GLY A 167 -14.75 3.99 7.57
CA GLY A 167 -15.73 2.94 7.28
C GLY A 167 -15.17 1.77 6.44
N VAL A 168 -13.86 1.51 6.53
CA VAL A 168 -13.23 0.32 5.94
C VAL A 168 -13.11 -0.75 7.01
N LYS A 169 -13.64 -1.93 6.72
CA LYS A 169 -13.67 -3.05 7.68
C LYS A 169 -12.27 -3.35 8.20
N TYR A 170 -12.12 -3.56 9.51
CA TYR A 170 -10.84 -3.88 10.15
C TYR A 170 -9.77 -2.77 10.11
N LEU A 171 -10.09 -1.57 9.58
CA LEU A 171 -9.28 -0.35 9.70
C LEU A 171 -9.98 0.65 10.62
N ASP A 172 -9.73 0.51 11.91
CA ASP A 172 -10.36 1.26 12.99
C ASP A 172 -9.39 2.24 13.67
N LYS A 173 -8.13 1.82 13.86
CA LYS A 173 -7.11 2.65 14.52
C LYS A 173 -5.70 2.29 14.03
N ILE A 174 -4.83 3.30 13.98
CA ILE A 174 -3.38 3.14 13.83
C ILE A 174 -2.76 3.19 15.23
N GLU A 175 -2.14 2.08 15.64
CA GLU A 175 -1.43 1.95 16.91
C GLU A 175 -0.02 1.45 16.61
N HIS A 176 0.91 2.38 16.40
CA HIS A 176 2.34 2.05 16.25
C HIS A 176 3.16 2.76 17.33
N PRO A 177 4.00 2.04 18.09
CA PRO A 177 4.66 2.61 19.27
C PRO A 177 5.72 3.67 18.92
N VAL A 178 6.25 3.68 17.69
CA VAL A 178 7.32 4.60 17.28
C VAL A 178 6.74 5.65 16.34
N GLN A 179 6.47 6.85 16.85
CA GLN A 179 5.79 7.92 16.09
C GLN A 179 6.46 8.27 14.76
N GLU A 180 7.78 8.26 14.71
CA GLU A 180 8.53 8.57 13.48
C GLU A 180 8.37 7.48 12.42
N GLU A 181 8.45 6.21 12.81
CA GLU A 181 8.18 5.09 11.91
C GLU A 181 6.72 5.11 11.42
N GLU A 182 5.77 5.43 12.31
CA GLU A 182 4.36 5.56 11.96
C GLU A 182 4.15 6.64 10.89
N SER A 183 4.72 7.83 11.13
CA SER A 183 4.68 8.96 10.19
C SER A 183 5.24 8.56 8.83
N GLN A 184 6.40 7.89 8.81
CA GLN A 184 7.04 7.44 7.57
C GLN A 184 6.18 6.46 6.78
N LEU A 185 5.60 5.47 7.46
CA LEU A 185 4.70 4.50 6.84
C LEU A 185 3.44 5.17 6.30
N ARG A 186 2.84 6.08 7.08
CA ARG A 186 1.64 6.82 6.69
C ARG A 186 1.90 7.66 5.45
N CYS A 187 3.01 8.39 5.40
CA CYS A 187 3.41 9.20 4.26
C CYS A 187 3.69 8.34 3.02
N ALA A 188 4.51 7.31 3.15
CA ALA A 188 4.86 6.42 2.05
C ALA A 188 3.63 5.75 1.43
N MET A 189 2.74 5.20 2.27
CA MET A 189 1.51 4.54 1.79
C MET A 189 0.53 5.53 1.17
N THR A 190 0.43 6.75 1.70
CA THR A 190 -0.40 7.80 1.10
C THR A 190 0.10 8.13 -0.30
N TYR A 191 1.41 8.34 -0.48
CA TYR A 191 2.01 8.55 -1.80
C TYR A 191 1.70 7.40 -2.75
N GLN A 192 1.88 6.14 -2.31
CA GLN A 192 1.60 4.97 -3.14
C GLN A 192 0.14 4.89 -3.61
N VAL A 193 -0.82 5.06 -2.69
CA VAL A 193 -2.25 5.01 -3.02
C VAL A 193 -2.64 6.16 -3.94
N LEU A 194 -2.18 7.37 -3.63
CA LEU A 194 -2.50 8.56 -4.41
C LEU A 194 -1.86 8.52 -5.81
N PHE A 195 -0.62 8.05 -5.94
CA PHE A 195 0.04 7.92 -7.25
C PHE A 195 -0.70 6.96 -8.16
N GLU A 196 -1.14 5.81 -7.63
CA GLU A 196 -1.92 4.86 -8.42
C GLU A 196 -3.25 5.46 -8.84
N LEU A 197 -3.96 6.11 -7.92
CA LEU A 197 -5.21 6.81 -8.20
C LEU A 197 -5.04 7.87 -9.29
N LEU A 198 -4.04 8.75 -9.18
CA LEU A 198 -3.76 9.80 -10.15
C LEU A 198 -3.44 9.21 -11.54
N ARG A 199 -2.65 8.13 -11.60
CA ARG A 199 -2.34 7.43 -12.86
C ARG A 199 -3.57 6.80 -13.49
N VAL A 200 -4.48 6.25 -12.68
CA VAL A 200 -5.75 5.72 -13.18
C VAL A 200 -6.60 6.84 -13.74
N LEU A 201 -6.81 7.91 -12.98
CA LEU A 201 -7.59 9.08 -13.39
C LEU A 201 -7.07 9.70 -14.70
N ALA A 202 -5.75 9.89 -14.81
CA ALA A 202 -5.12 10.43 -16.02
C ALA A 202 -5.31 9.55 -17.28
N LYS A 203 -5.59 8.25 -17.11
CA LYS A 203 -5.87 7.31 -18.20
C LYS A 203 -7.35 7.17 -18.53
N MET A 204 -8.25 7.74 -17.71
CA MET A 204 -9.69 7.67 -17.98
C MET A 204 -10.02 8.57 -19.18
N LYS A 205 -10.61 7.98 -20.22
CA LYS A 205 -11.02 8.71 -21.43
C LYS A 205 -12.33 9.47 -21.24
N ASN A 206 -13.26 8.85 -20.53
CA ASN A 206 -14.58 9.40 -20.22
C ASN A 206 -14.62 9.76 -18.73
N ASP A 207 -15.37 10.80 -18.36
CA ASP A 207 -15.60 11.24 -16.97
C ASP A 207 -14.38 11.73 -16.18
N VAL A 208 -13.20 11.86 -16.79
CA VAL A 208 -11.99 12.32 -16.09
C VAL A 208 -12.21 13.65 -15.37
N ALA A 209 -12.90 14.60 -16.00
CA ALA A 209 -13.21 15.89 -15.39
C ALA A 209 -14.07 15.76 -14.13
N LEU A 210 -15.05 14.84 -14.13
CA LEU A 210 -15.91 14.58 -12.98
C LEU A 210 -15.10 14.00 -11.82
N TYR A 211 -14.28 12.98 -12.07
CA TYR A 211 -13.51 12.32 -11.02
C TYR A 211 -12.33 13.17 -10.53
N VAL A 212 -11.71 13.97 -11.39
CA VAL A 212 -10.70 14.96 -10.98
C VAL A 212 -11.33 16.05 -10.12
N LYS A 213 -12.53 16.55 -10.48
CA LYS A 213 -13.27 17.48 -9.62
C LYS A 213 -13.61 16.88 -8.26
N SER A 214 -14.05 15.61 -8.23
CA SER A 214 -14.28 14.88 -6.98
C SER A 214 -13.01 14.74 -6.15
N LEU A 215 -11.85 14.47 -6.79
CA LEU A 215 -10.56 14.38 -6.12
C LEU A 215 -10.19 15.72 -5.48
N ILE A 216 -10.36 16.82 -6.21
CA ILE A 216 -10.04 18.16 -5.70
C ILE A 216 -10.88 18.48 -4.45
N VAL A 217 -12.18 18.19 -4.48
CA VAL A 217 -13.06 18.39 -3.31
C VAL A 217 -12.57 17.56 -2.12
N PHE A 218 -12.31 16.27 -2.35
CA PHE A 218 -11.78 15.38 -1.32
C PHE A 218 -10.45 15.88 -0.74
N LEU A 219 -9.51 16.29 -1.58
CA LEU A 219 -8.20 16.79 -1.13
C LEU A 219 -8.33 18.07 -0.32
N LYS A 220 -9.20 19.00 -0.72
CA LYS A 220 -9.42 20.25 0.03
C LYS A 220 -9.95 19.98 1.44
N GLU A 221 -10.90 19.07 1.56
CA GLU A 221 -11.43 18.64 2.86
C GLU A 221 -10.34 17.95 3.70
N LEU A 222 -9.63 16.99 3.10
CA LEU A 222 -8.56 16.25 3.76
C LEU A 222 -7.43 17.15 4.29
N ILE A 223 -7.01 18.16 3.51
CA ILE A 223 -5.95 19.10 3.91
C ILE A 223 -6.34 19.94 5.13
N GLN A 224 -7.64 20.18 5.35
CA GLN A 224 -8.14 20.89 6.53
C GLN A 224 -8.05 20.02 7.80
N GLN A 225 -8.25 18.70 7.65
CA GLN A 225 -8.17 17.75 8.76
C GLN A 225 -6.74 17.25 9.04
N PHE A 226 -5.87 17.26 8.03
CA PHE A 226 -4.51 16.77 8.17
C PHE A 226 -3.59 17.80 8.86
N THR A 227 -3.27 17.50 10.12
CA THR A 227 -2.27 18.23 10.90
C THR A 227 -0.91 17.58 10.71
N ALA A 228 -0.02 18.24 9.97
CA ALA A 228 1.36 17.80 9.80
C ALA A 228 2.18 18.09 11.06
N SER A 229 2.94 17.12 11.54
CA SER A 229 3.75 17.22 12.76
C SER A 229 5.26 17.18 12.53
N ASN A 230 5.72 16.96 11.30
CA ASN A 230 7.13 16.90 10.92
C ASN A 230 7.33 17.30 9.45
N ASP A 231 8.59 17.50 9.05
CA ASP A 231 8.95 17.99 7.70
C ASP A 231 8.42 17.11 6.56
N MET A 232 8.45 15.78 6.73
CA MET A 232 7.95 14.85 5.72
C MET A 232 6.41 14.94 5.57
N GLU A 233 5.68 15.05 6.68
CA GLU A 233 4.24 15.30 6.66
C GLU A 233 3.92 16.68 6.07
N HIS A 234 4.75 17.69 6.30
CA HIS A 234 4.64 19.00 5.66
C HIS A 234 4.86 18.92 4.13
N THR A 235 5.88 18.20 3.68
CA THR A 235 6.13 17.93 2.26
C THR A 235 4.94 17.22 1.63
N LEU A 236 4.39 16.19 2.29
CA LEU A 236 3.18 15.51 1.81
C LEU A 236 1.98 16.46 1.75
N ARG A 237 1.76 17.29 2.77
CA ARG A 237 0.66 18.28 2.76
C ARG A 237 0.79 19.24 1.58
N ASN A 238 1.99 19.77 1.34
CA ASN A 238 2.26 20.65 0.20
C ASN A 238 2.05 19.93 -1.14
N PHE A 239 2.43 18.66 -1.23
CA PHE A 239 2.13 17.82 -2.38
C PHE A 239 0.61 17.73 -2.64
N LEU A 240 -0.20 17.46 -1.62
CA LEU A 240 -1.67 17.41 -1.75
C LEU A 240 -2.26 18.76 -2.19
N ILE A 241 -1.72 19.87 -1.68
CA ILE A 241 -2.13 21.23 -2.07
C ILE A 241 -1.97 21.44 -3.58
N VAL A 242 -0.85 21.02 -4.17
CA VAL A 242 -0.62 21.11 -5.62
C VAL A 242 -1.74 20.42 -6.41
N PHE A 243 -2.14 19.20 -6.05
CA PHE A 243 -3.22 18.48 -6.73
C PHE A 243 -4.61 19.06 -6.47
N SER A 244 -4.83 19.71 -5.32
CA SER A 244 -6.07 20.42 -5.03
C SER A 244 -6.29 21.65 -5.93
N GLY A 245 -5.23 22.12 -6.59
CA GLY A 245 -5.23 23.23 -7.55
C GLY A 245 -5.31 22.82 -9.02
N ILE A 246 -5.58 21.54 -9.33
CA ILE A 246 -5.79 21.12 -10.72
C ILE A 246 -7.01 21.85 -11.28
N ASP A 247 -6.82 22.54 -12.40
CA ASP A 247 -7.90 23.04 -13.23
C ASP A 247 -7.66 22.55 -14.66
N LEU A 248 -8.59 21.73 -15.15
CA LEU A 248 -8.49 21.17 -16.49
C LEU A 248 -8.75 22.20 -17.59
N GLN A 249 -9.34 23.36 -17.25
CA GLN A 249 -9.61 24.47 -18.17
C GLN A 249 -8.48 25.51 -18.18
N ASP A 250 -7.80 25.74 -17.04
CA ASP A 250 -6.63 26.60 -16.90
C ASP A 250 -5.47 25.89 -16.18
N ARG A 251 -4.64 25.18 -16.96
CA ARG A 251 -3.52 24.40 -16.42
C ARG A 251 -2.33 25.26 -15.97
N SER A 252 -2.28 26.54 -16.34
CA SER A 252 -1.11 27.39 -16.09
C SER A 252 -0.81 27.53 -14.59
N ARG A 253 -1.86 27.71 -13.78
CA ARG A 253 -1.77 27.79 -12.32
C ARG A 253 -1.25 26.51 -11.69
N TYR A 254 -1.77 25.37 -12.15
CA TYR A 254 -1.32 24.06 -11.69
C TYR A 254 0.16 23.82 -12.02
N ILE A 255 0.57 24.07 -13.27
CA ILE A 255 1.95 23.87 -13.73
C ILE A 255 2.92 24.75 -12.93
N ASN A 256 2.57 26.02 -12.66
CA ASN A 256 3.41 26.91 -11.86
C ASN A 256 3.55 26.42 -10.41
N ALA A 257 2.45 26.00 -9.78
CA ALA A 257 2.48 25.45 -8.42
C ALA A 257 3.28 24.13 -8.35
N ALA A 258 3.11 23.27 -9.35
CA ALA A 258 3.84 22.01 -9.50
C ALA A 258 5.35 22.24 -9.66
N ASN A 259 5.75 23.13 -10.56
CA ASN A 259 7.16 23.45 -10.76
C ASN A 259 7.79 24.07 -9.51
N HIS A 260 7.07 24.96 -8.81
CA HIS A 260 7.53 25.52 -7.55
C HIS A 260 7.74 24.42 -6.50
N PHE A 261 6.77 23.52 -6.32
CA PHE A 261 6.88 22.40 -5.39
C PHE A 261 8.09 21.51 -5.70
N LEU A 262 8.32 21.17 -6.97
CA LEU A 262 9.45 20.33 -7.40
C LEU A 262 10.82 20.99 -7.17
N GLN A 263 10.88 22.32 -7.15
CA GLN A 263 12.12 23.08 -6.89
C GLN A 263 12.42 23.25 -5.40
N THR A 264 11.38 23.36 -4.56
CA THR A 264 11.53 23.73 -3.15
C THR A 264 11.42 22.55 -2.18
N SER A 265 10.75 21.47 -2.58
CA SER A 265 10.51 20.34 -1.69
C SER A 265 11.73 19.43 -1.57
N LYS A 266 12.09 19.12 -0.34
CA LYS A 266 13.07 18.09 0.01
C LYS A 266 12.35 16.78 0.31
N ASP A 267 13.07 15.66 0.23
CA ASP A 267 12.58 14.34 0.64
C ASP A 267 11.23 13.96 -0.02
N MET A 268 11.21 14.03 -1.36
CA MET A 268 10.05 13.60 -2.15
C MET A 268 10.05 12.09 -2.39
N PHE A 269 8.86 11.49 -2.45
CA PHE A 269 8.73 10.07 -2.77
C PHE A 269 9.22 9.78 -4.21
N PRO A 270 9.88 8.64 -4.49
CA PRO A 270 10.33 8.31 -5.84
C PRO A 270 9.19 8.36 -6.87
N ASN A 271 9.45 8.97 -8.03
CA ASN A 271 8.48 9.24 -9.11
C ASN A 271 7.47 10.37 -8.88
N THR A 272 7.63 11.20 -7.83
CA THR A 272 6.80 12.40 -7.60
C THR A 272 6.69 13.28 -8.83
N GLU A 273 7.81 13.62 -9.46
CA GLU A 273 7.83 14.44 -10.68
C GLU A 273 7.00 13.83 -11.82
N LYS A 274 7.16 12.53 -12.09
CA LYS A 274 6.41 11.84 -13.15
C LYS A 274 4.91 11.88 -12.91
N VAL A 275 4.48 11.82 -11.65
CA VAL A 275 3.05 11.81 -11.28
C VAL A 275 2.46 13.22 -11.34
N ILE A 276 3.18 14.23 -10.86
CA ILE A 276 2.80 15.64 -11.00
C ILE A 276 2.62 16.02 -12.47
N LYS A 277 3.51 15.54 -13.35
CA LYS A 277 3.44 15.84 -14.78
C LYS A 277 2.28 15.17 -15.53
N LEU A 278 1.47 14.32 -14.89
CA LEU A 278 0.33 13.65 -15.55
C LEU A 278 -0.78 14.60 -15.98
N PHE A 279 -0.91 15.75 -15.31
CA PHE A 279 -1.98 16.73 -15.54
C PHE A 279 -1.44 18.07 -16.08
N TYR A 280 -0.18 18.08 -16.54
CA TYR A 280 0.37 19.18 -17.34
C TYR A 280 -0.39 19.29 -18.66
#